data_AF-A0AAJ1IN80-F1
#
_entry.id   AF-A0AAJ1IN80-F1
#
_cell.length_a   1.000
_cell.length_b   1.000
_cell.length_c   1.000
_cell.angle_alpha   90.00
_cell.angle_beta   90.00
_cell.angle_gamma   90.00
#
_symmetry.space_group_name_H-M   'P 1'
#
loop_
_entity.id
_entity.type
_entity.pdbx_description
1 polymer ?
#
loop_
_entity_poly.entity_id
_entity_poly.type
_entity_poly.pdbx_seq_one_letter_code
_entity_poly.pdbx_strand_id
1 'polypeptide(L)'
;MSKDSIEEKGIRIWIFISIAVGLFIISLGTYIYNFYEQSISKSSADWGTFGDFMGGTLNPMLAFLSFIALLYTIKLQSKELSLSRKELAETRKATQDSADALKAQSESIKLQNFENTFFNMLDLHNKIVDSLTIEEGLTIQNNRLKKKVNSSTSSQVLKGREAIKEIYSKIDIFCKYSNGSRKFNKYYDATHDVYQSYIGHYFGNIYQILKLISESKEIKDKKKYSNLFRAQFSSEELKLLFYHCTGKIGSVKFKSLIEEFQFFEHLVIEEINTNFSFIIRTSIYDLNAFGENKEVINSYKEKEDKGQENRINHLLEYENKHPMDLDTINQLLKHFFEKKDIEKLKEYIQKAEKIIKKDDKVIHPNYTNFYSSIKGEIEEEFPEIKPSSPKLQ
;
A
#
# COMPACT_ATOMS: atom_id res chain seq x y z
N MET A 1 -53.18 -8.74 -2.76
CA MET A 1 -54.48 -9.09 -2.13
C MET A 1 -55.24 -9.94 -3.15
N SER A 2 -55.57 -11.20 -2.87
CA SER A 2 -56.21 -12.08 -3.88
C SER A 2 -57.63 -11.60 -4.19
N LYS A 3 -58.06 -11.76 -5.46
CA LYS A 3 -59.42 -11.43 -5.94
C LYS A 3 -60.51 -11.99 -5.01
N ASP A 4 -60.29 -13.20 -4.51
CA ASP A 4 -61.22 -13.92 -3.63
C ASP A 4 -61.55 -13.13 -2.35
N SER A 5 -60.58 -12.39 -1.79
CA SER A 5 -60.79 -11.61 -0.56
C SER A 5 -61.64 -10.35 -0.76
N ILE A 6 -61.75 -9.87 -2.00
CA ILE A 6 -62.58 -8.70 -2.36
C ILE A 6 -64.02 -9.16 -2.61
N GLU A 7 -64.20 -10.31 -3.29
CA GLU A 7 -65.52 -10.91 -3.51
C GLU A 7 -66.19 -11.32 -2.20
N GLU A 8 -65.46 -11.95 -1.28
CA GLU A 8 -66.01 -12.37 0.02
C GLU A 8 -66.54 -11.19 0.86
N LYS A 9 -65.89 -10.02 0.73
CA LYS A 9 -66.28 -8.80 1.45
C LYS A 9 -67.51 -8.12 0.83
N GLY A 10 -67.60 -8.14 -0.51
CA GLY A 10 -68.77 -7.64 -1.23
C GLY A 10 -70.03 -8.43 -0.86
N ILE A 11 -69.92 -9.75 -0.77
CA ILE A 11 -71.03 -10.65 -0.40
C ILE A 11 -71.58 -10.32 1.01
N ARG A 12 -70.70 -10.06 1.99
CA ARG A 12 -71.12 -9.72 3.36
C ARG A 12 -71.85 -8.38 3.45
N ILE A 13 -71.46 -7.39 2.65
CA ILE A 13 -72.14 -6.09 2.58
C ILE A 13 -73.55 -6.26 2.00
N TRP A 14 -73.69 -7.04 0.93
CA TRP A 14 -75.00 -7.33 0.34
C TRP A 14 -75.93 -8.08 1.31
N ILE A 15 -75.41 -9.04 2.09
CA ILE A 15 -76.19 -9.75 3.12
C ILE A 15 -76.74 -8.76 4.17
N PHE A 16 -75.93 -7.83 4.66
CA PHE A 16 -76.38 -6.82 5.63
C PHE A 16 -77.44 -5.88 5.06
N ILE A 17 -77.28 -5.45 3.80
CA ILE A 17 -78.27 -4.63 3.09
C ILE A 17 -79.59 -5.40 2.93
N SER A 18 -79.53 -6.67 2.53
CA SER A 18 -80.72 -7.52 2.39
C SER A 18 -81.45 -7.75 3.72
N ILE A 19 -80.73 -7.91 4.83
CA ILE A 19 -81.34 -8.02 6.17
C ILE A 19 -82.01 -6.71 6.58
N ALA A 20 -81.36 -5.56 6.37
CA ALA A 20 -81.93 -4.26 6.69
C ALA A 20 -83.20 -3.96 5.87
N VAL A 21 -83.17 -4.25 4.56
CA VAL A 21 -84.33 -4.14 3.67
C VAL A 21 -85.42 -5.13 4.05
N GLY A 22 -85.06 -6.36 4.44
CA GLY A 22 -86.01 -7.37 4.91
C GLY A 22 -86.74 -6.94 6.18
N LEU A 23 -86.02 -6.43 7.19
CA LEU A 23 -86.62 -5.90 8.43
C LEU A 23 -87.53 -4.70 8.15
N PHE A 24 -87.14 -3.85 7.21
CA PHE A 24 -87.97 -2.72 6.77
C PHE A 24 -89.27 -3.18 6.11
N ILE A 25 -89.19 -4.13 5.17
CA ILE A 25 -90.37 -4.70 4.50
C ILE A 25 -91.27 -5.43 5.49
N ILE A 26 -90.72 -6.16 6.47
CA ILE A 26 -91.49 -6.83 7.52
C ILE A 26 -92.23 -5.79 8.37
N SER A 27 -91.54 -4.74 8.84
CA SER A 27 -92.15 -3.67 9.63
C SER A 27 -93.24 -2.92 8.87
N LEU A 28 -93.01 -2.64 7.58
CA LEU A 28 -93.99 -1.99 6.71
C LEU A 28 -95.17 -2.93 6.43
N GLY A 29 -94.90 -4.22 6.26
CA GLY A 29 -95.89 -5.27 6.03
C GLY A 29 -96.79 -5.51 7.24
N THR A 30 -96.24 -5.58 8.45
CA THR A 30 -97.06 -5.66 9.69
C THR A 30 -97.87 -4.40 9.92
N TYR A 31 -97.34 -3.22 9.60
CA TYR A 31 -98.10 -1.97 9.65
C TYR A 31 -99.28 -1.99 8.66
N ILE A 32 -99.02 -2.30 7.38
CA ILE A 32 -100.07 -2.38 6.34
C ILE A 32 -101.12 -3.45 6.70
N TYR A 33 -100.70 -4.61 7.20
CA TYR A 33 -101.61 -5.69 7.60
C TYR A 33 -102.52 -5.29 8.75
N ASN A 34 -102.00 -4.59 9.76
CA ASN A 34 -102.77 -4.17 10.93
C ASN A 34 -103.81 -3.07 10.61
N PHE A 35 -103.57 -2.28 9.55
CA PHE A 35 -104.43 -1.16 9.16
C PHE A 35 -105.18 -1.38 7.83
N TYR A 36 -105.18 -2.60 7.28
CA TYR A 36 -105.67 -2.86 5.91
C TYR A 36 -107.18 -2.60 5.72
N GLU A 37 -107.99 -2.70 6.78
CA GLU A 37 -109.44 -2.44 6.73
C GLU A 37 -109.81 -0.96 6.90
N GLN A 38 -108.84 -0.09 7.21
CA GLN A 38 -109.08 1.35 7.35
C GLN A 38 -108.92 2.07 6.00
N SER A 39 -109.81 3.02 5.71
CA SER A 39 -109.70 3.86 4.51
C SER A 39 -108.47 4.76 4.59
N ILE A 40 -107.76 4.92 3.47
CA ILE A 40 -106.59 5.82 3.37
C ILE A 40 -106.95 7.22 3.85
N SER A 41 -106.18 7.77 4.80
CA SER A 41 -106.45 9.12 5.33
C SER A 41 -106.32 10.17 4.22
N LYS A 42 -107.32 11.06 4.15
CA LYS A 42 -107.34 12.24 3.27
C LYS A 42 -106.68 13.46 3.92
N SER A 43 -106.31 13.38 5.19
CA SER A 43 -105.65 14.45 5.93
C SER A 43 -104.14 14.39 5.70
N SER A 44 -103.53 15.49 5.25
CA SER A 44 -102.08 15.59 5.07
C SER A 44 -101.30 15.50 6.38
N ALA A 45 -101.91 15.82 7.53
CA ALA A 45 -101.27 15.77 8.84
C ALA A 45 -100.97 14.33 9.31
N ASP A 46 -101.83 13.37 8.98
CA ASP A 46 -101.65 11.95 9.35
C ASP A 46 -100.47 11.33 8.58
N TRP A 47 -100.30 11.74 7.32
CA TRP A 47 -99.14 11.38 6.50
C TRP A 47 -97.84 12.01 7.01
N GLY A 48 -97.91 13.23 7.55
CA GLY A 48 -96.79 13.86 8.26
C GLY A 48 -96.35 13.03 9.48
N THR A 49 -97.31 12.62 10.31
CA THR A 49 -97.05 11.83 11.53
C THR A 49 -96.47 10.44 11.21
N PHE A 50 -96.95 9.80 10.14
CA PHE A 50 -96.36 8.56 9.63
C PHE A 50 -94.93 8.76 9.11
N GLY A 51 -94.70 9.86 8.36
CA GLY A 51 -93.38 10.26 7.91
C GLY A 51 -92.40 10.49 9.06
N ASP A 52 -92.87 11.08 10.17
CA ASP A 52 -92.07 11.31 11.37
C ASP A 52 -91.70 9.99 12.08
N PHE A 53 -92.61 9.02 12.16
CA PHE A 53 -92.31 7.69 12.70
C PHE A 53 -91.29 6.94 11.85
N MET A 54 -91.48 6.93 10.53
CA MET A 54 -90.59 6.28 9.57
C MET A 54 -89.22 6.95 9.57
N GLY A 55 -89.17 8.28 9.53
CA GLY A 55 -87.94 9.06 9.61
C GLY A 55 -87.24 8.90 10.95
N GLY A 56 -87.99 8.87 12.06
CA GLY A 56 -87.47 8.67 13.41
C GLY A 56 -86.87 7.29 13.65
N THR A 57 -87.29 6.27 12.89
CA THR A 57 -86.78 4.90 13.00
C THR A 57 -85.67 4.60 11.97
N LEU A 58 -85.89 4.99 10.70
CA LEU A 58 -84.94 4.74 9.62
C LEU A 58 -83.68 5.60 9.75
N ASN A 59 -83.79 6.88 10.11
CA ASN A 59 -82.62 7.76 10.12
C ASN A 59 -81.56 7.31 11.14
N PRO A 60 -81.89 6.95 12.39
CA PRO A 60 -80.92 6.40 13.33
C PRO A 60 -80.32 5.06 12.86
N MET A 61 -81.13 4.19 12.24
CA MET A 61 -80.65 2.90 11.71
C MET A 61 -79.66 3.09 10.55
N LEU A 62 -79.97 3.97 9.60
CA LEU A 62 -79.09 4.33 8.49
C LEU A 62 -77.83 5.07 8.97
N ALA A 63 -77.95 5.94 9.97
CA ALA A 63 -76.81 6.62 10.59
C ALA A 63 -75.87 5.62 11.28
N PHE A 64 -76.41 4.63 12.00
CA PHE A 64 -75.61 3.58 12.62
C PHE A 64 -74.90 2.71 11.56
N LEU A 65 -75.58 2.30 10.50
CA LEU A 65 -74.96 1.56 9.39
C LEU A 65 -73.84 2.37 8.72
N SER A 66 -74.06 3.67 8.51
CA SER A 66 -73.04 4.58 7.95
C SER A 66 -71.83 4.71 8.87
N PHE A 67 -72.05 4.77 10.19
CA PHE A 67 -70.97 4.78 11.18
C PHE A 67 -70.15 3.49 11.18
N ILE A 68 -70.80 2.32 11.11
CA ILE A 68 -70.12 1.01 11.01
C ILE A 68 -69.31 0.92 9.70
N ALA A 69 -69.88 1.37 8.58
CA ALA A 69 -69.18 1.42 7.30
C ALA A 69 -67.94 2.33 7.36
N LEU A 70 -68.05 3.49 8.03
CA LEU A 70 -66.93 4.39 8.27
C LEU A 70 -65.83 3.75 9.13
N LEU A 71 -66.19 3.09 10.24
CA LEU A 71 -65.23 2.38 11.09
C LEU A 71 -64.51 1.26 10.34
N TYR A 72 -65.23 0.52 9.50
CA TYR A 72 -64.64 -0.51 8.65
C TYR A 72 -63.65 0.09 7.63
N THR A 73 -64.02 1.24 7.03
CA THR A 73 -63.16 1.98 6.09
C THR A 73 -61.86 2.43 6.77
N ILE A 74 -61.95 3.02 7.97
CA ILE A 74 -60.78 3.44 8.77
C ILE A 74 -59.87 2.24 9.07
N LYS A 75 -60.45 1.09 9.42
CA LYS A 75 -59.70 -0.14 9.66
C LYS A 75 -58.97 -0.64 8.40
N LEU A 76 -59.62 -0.57 7.24
CA LEU A 76 -59.02 -0.95 5.96
C LEU A 76 -57.84 -0.02 5.62
N GLN A 77 -58.05 1.30 5.72
CA GLN A 77 -57.03 2.31 5.46
C GLN A 77 -55.81 2.16 6.40
N SER A 78 -56.05 1.87 7.69
CA SER A 78 -54.98 1.60 8.65
C SER A 78 -54.13 0.39 8.24
N LYS A 79 -54.78 -0.69 7.77
CA LYS A 79 -54.08 -1.88 7.26
C LYS A 79 -53.27 -1.58 6.00
N GLU A 80 -53.83 -0.83 5.06
CA GLU A 80 -53.15 -0.44 3.82
C GLU A 80 -51.93 0.46 4.11
N LEU A 81 -52.07 1.43 5.01
CA LEU A 81 -50.96 2.27 5.46
C LEU A 81 -49.86 1.44 6.14
N SER A 82 -50.23 0.43 6.93
CA SER A 82 -49.27 -0.48 7.56
C SER A 82 -48.50 -1.30 6.52
N LEU A 83 -49.19 -1.83 5.51
CA LEU A 83 -48.55 -2.57 4.41
C LEU A 83 -47.63 -1.66 3.59
N SER A 84 -48.09 -0.45 3.24
CA SER A 84 -47.30 0.55 2.53
C SER A 84 -46.03 0.94 3.30
N ARG A 85 -46.12 1.15 4.62
CA ARG A 85 -44.94 1.39 5.47
C ARG A 85 -43.97 0.22 5.45
N LYS A 86 -44.46 -1.01 5.44
CA LYS A 86 -43.63 -2.22 5.38
C LYS A 86 -42.90 -2.32 4.03
N GLU A 87 -43.61 -2.15 2.92
CA GLU A 87 -43.01 -2.14 1.57
C GLU A 87 -41.97 -1.02 1.41
N LEU A 88 -42.23 0.17 1.96
CA LEU A 88 -41.27 1.26 1.95
C LEU A 88 -40.00 0.93 2.75
N ALA A 89 -40.14 0.27 3.91
CA ALA A 89 -39.01 -0.17 4.71
C ALA A 89 -38.17 -1.23 3.97
N GLU A 90 -38.82 -2.21 3.34
CA GLU A 90 -38.16 -3.21 2.51
C GLU A 90 -37.47 -2.59 1.30
N THR A 91 -38.11 -1.62 0.64
CA THR A 91 -37.53 -0.87 -0.49
C THR A 91 -36.30 -0.08 -0.06
N ARG A 92 -36.36 0.63 1.07
CA ARG A 92 -35.21 1.35 1.63
C ARG A 92 -34.04 0.42 1.89
N LYS A 93 -34.30 -0.74 2.49
CA LYS A 93 -33.28 -1.76 2.73
C LYS A 93 -32.66 -2.23 1.40
N ALA A 94 -33.48 -2.61 0.42
CA ALA A 94 -32.99 -3.03 -0.89
C ALA A 94 -32.16 -1.95 -1.61
N THR A 95 -32.55 -0.67 -1.50
CA THR A 95 -31.77 0.44 -2.05
C THR A 95 -30.43 0.65 -1.34
N GLN A 96 -30.40 0.43 -0.02
CA GLN A 96 -29.16 0.51 0.76
C GLN A 96 -28.22 -0.64 0.40
N ASP A 97 -28.73 -1.88 0.36
CA ASP A 97 -27.97 -3.05 -0.05
C ASP A 97 -27.40 -2.89 -1.47
N SER A 98 -28.19 -2.31 -2.40
CA SER A 98 -27.75 -1.97 -3.75
C SER A 98 -26.65 -0.89 -3.76
N ALA A 99 -26.77 0.14 -2.93
CA ALA A 99 -25.75 1.19 -2.81
C ALA A 99 -24.43 0.64 -2.27
N ASP A 100 -24.47 -0.29 -1.32
CA ASP A 100 -23.28 -0.93 -0.76
C ASP A 100 -22.63 -1.88 -1.78
N ALA A 101 -23.43 -2.64 -2.53
CA ALA A 101 -22.94 -3.46 -3.65
C ALA A 101 -22.26 -2.62 -4.73
N LEU A 102 -22.83 -1.47 -5.10
CA LEU A 102 -22.25 -0.53 -6.07
C LEU A 102 -20.92 0.05 -5.58
N LYS A 103 -20.76 0.32 -4.28
CA LYS A 103 -19.47 0.76 -3.71
C LYS A 103 -18.40 -0.32 -3.85
N ALA A 104 -18.72 -1.56 -3.46
CA ALA A 104 -17.79 -2.68 -3.61
C ALA A 104 -17.42 -2.95 -5.08
N GLN A 105 -18.39 -2.80 -5.98
CA GLN A 105 -18.15 -2.88 -7.42
C GLN A 105 -17.24 -1.75 -7.92
N SER A 106 -17.46 -0.51 -7.45
CA SER A 106 -16.60 0.63 -7.81
C SER A 106 -15.15 0.42 -7.40
N GLU A 107 -14.91 -0.13 -6.21
CA GLU A 107 -13.57 -0.50 -5.74
C GLU A 107 -12.93 -1.58 -6.63
N SER A 108 -13.70 -2.60 -7.01
CA SER A 108 -13.24 -3.66 -7.91
C SER A 108 -12.87 -3.13 -9.30
N ILE A 109 -13.66 -2.21 -9.85
CA ILE A 109 -13.38 -1.56 -11.14
C ILE A 109 -12.10 -0.72 -11.08
N LYS A 110 -11.87 0.01 -9.98
CA LYS A 110 -10.62 0.79 -9.82
C LYS A 110 -9.39 -0.11 -9.83
N LEU A 111 -9.45 -1.25 -9.13
CA LEU A 111 -8.39 -2.23 -9.15
C LEU A 111 -8.18 -2.80 -10.56
N GLN A 112 -9.26 -3.18 -11.24
CA GLN A 112 -9.20 -3.70 -12.61
C GLN A 112 -8.59 -2.66 -13.59
N ASN A 113 -8.95 -1.39 -13.46
CA ASN A 113 -8.38 -0.32 -14.28
C ASN A 113 -6.87 -0.17 -14.04
N PHE A 114 -6.44 -0.20 -12.78
CA PHE A 114 -5.02 -0.21 -12.43
C PHE A 114 -4.31 -1.41 -13.05
N GLU A 115 -4.83 -2.63 -12.84
CA GLU A 115 -4.24 -3.87 -13.34
C GLU A 115 -4.12 -3.84 -14.87
N ASN A 116 -5.17 -3.39 -15.57
CA ASN A 116 -5.15 -3.22 -17.02
C ASN A 116 -4.05 -2.24 -17.46
N THR A 117 -3.93 -1.07 -16.81
CA THR A 117 -2.85 -0.12 -17.12
C THR A 117 -1.48 -0.72 -16.84
N PHE A 118 -1.30 -1.38 -15.69
CA PHE A 118 -0.05 -2.03 -15.31
C PHE A 118 0.37 -3.10 -16.32
N PHE A 119 -0.51 -4.04 -16.67
CA PHE A 119 -0.19 -5.11 -17.61
C PHE A 119 0.02 -4.60 -19.03
N ASN A 120 -0.67 -3.55 -19.46
CA ASN A 120 -0.38 -2.88 -20.73
C ASN A 120 1.00 -2.22 -20.75
N MET A 121 1.42 -1.62 -19.63
CA MET A 121 2.77 -1.07 -19.52
C MET A 121 3.84 -2.17 -19.46
N LEU A 122 3.53 -3.31 -18.85
CA LEU A 122 4.39 -4.50 -18.83
C LEU A 122 4.60 -5.07 -20.24
N ASP A 123 3.52 -5.18 -21.01
CA ASP A 123 3.58 -5.58 -22.42
C ASP A 123 4.38 -4.56 -23.25
N LEU A 124 4.16 -3.27 -23.03
CA LEU A 124 4.94 -2.21 -23.66
C LEU A 124 6.43 -2.29 -23.29
N HIS A 125 6.77 -2.63 -22.04
CA HIS A 125 8.15 -2.83 -21.62
C HIS A 125 8.83 -3.93 -22.43
N ASN A 126 8.18 -5.10 -22.53
CA ASN A 126 8.71 -6.23 -23.32
C ASN A 126 8.85 -5.87 -24.81
N LYS A 127 7.88 -5.16 -25.38
CA LYS A 127 7.96 -4.65 -26.76
C LYS A 127 9.11 -3.67 -26.97
N ILE A 128 9.35 -2.77 -26.00
CA ILE A 128 10.51 -1.86 -26.04
C ILE A 128 11.79 -2.69 -26.05
N VAL A 129 11.93 -3.65 -25.12
CA VAL A 129 13.07 -4.57 -25.06
C VAL A 129 13.29 -5.25 -26.40
N ASP A 130 12.28 -5.92 -26.96
CA ASP A 130 12.38 -6.66 -28.22
C ASP A 130 12.73 -5.78 -29.42
N SER A 131 12.28 -4.51 -29.39
CA SER A 131 12.55 -3.53 -30.45
C SER A 131 13.95 -2.90 -30.39
N LEU A 132 14.69 -3.07 -29.29
CA LEU A 132 16.03 -2.52 -29.17
C LEU A 132 16.95 -3.16 -30.19
N THR A 133 17.63 -2.32 -30.98
CA THR A 133 18.61 -2.76 -31.95
C THR A 133 19.87 -1.92 -31.86
N ILE A 134 21.03 -2.56 -31.89
CA ILE A 134 22.32 -1.89 -32.01
C ILE A 134 23.16 -2.54 -33.09
N GLU A 135 24.00 -1.73 -33.75
CA GLU A 135 25.00 -2.24 -34.67
C GLU A 135 26.27 -2.62 -33.88
N GLU A 136 26.73 -3.85 -34.09
CA GLU A 136 28.01 -4.32 -33.56
C GLU A 136 29.13 -3.43 -34.12
N GLY A 137 30.02 -2.94 -33.24
CA GLY A 137 31.11 -2.04 -33.62
C GLY A 137 30.90 -0.54 -33.37
N LEU A 138 29.80 -0.09 -32.74
CA LEU A 138 29.72 1.27 -32.17
C LEU A 138 30.93 1.50 -31.25
N THR A 139 31.91 2.22 -31.75
CA THR A 139 33.16 2.51 -31.05
C THR A 139 32.92 3.79 -30.28
N ILE A 140 33.09 3.75 -28.96
CA ILE A 140 33.13 4.98 -28.17
C ILE A 140 34.40 5.71 -28.60
N GLN A 141 34.29 6.66 -29.54
CA GLN A 141 35.39 7.55 -29.89
C GLN A 141 35.61 8.51 -28.72
N ASN A 142 36.36 8.03 -27.73
CA ASN A 142 36.89 8.89 -26.71
C ASN A 142 38.11 9.59 -27.33
N ASN A 143 37.97 10.87 -27.70
CA ASN A 143 39.02 11.69 -28.33
C ASN A 143 40.34 11.78 -27.53
N ARG A 144 40.44 11.12 -26.37
CA ARG A 144 41.63 11.05 -25.50
C ARG A 144 42.31 9.68 -25.45
N LEU A 145 41.73 8.62 -26.01
CA LEU A 145 42.33 7.27 -26.05
C LEU A 145 42.39 6.78 -27.50
N LYS A 146 43.45 7.19 -28.22
CA LYS A 146 43.76 6.66 -29.55
C LYS A 146 44.27 5.22 -29.42
N LYS A 147 43.38 4.25 -29.34
CA LYS A 147 43.68 2.86 -29.71
C LYS A 147 42.68 2.44 -30.78
N LYS A 148 43.14 2.50 -32.04
CA LYS A 148 42.42 1.91 -33.19
C LYS A 148 42.29 0.41 -32.90
N VAL A 149 41.10 -0.02 -32.51
CA VAL A 149 40.74 -1.43 -32.60
C VAL A 149 40.27 -1.62 -34.04
N ASN A 150 41.13 -2.22 -34.86
CA ASN A 150 40.74 -2.68 -36.18
C ASN A 150 39.84 -3.90 -35.95
N SER A 151 38.54 -3.77 -36.17
CA SER A 151 37.65 -4.93 -36.34
C SER A 151 37.09 -4.91 -37.75
N SER A 152 37.76 -5.67 -38.62
CA SER A 152 37.18 -6.18 -39.85
C SER A 152 36.20 -7.28 -39.46
N THR A 153 34.96 -6.94 -39.10
CA THR A 153 33.94 -7.95 -38.77
C THR A 153 32.58 -7.48 -39.28
N SER A 154 31.89 -8.37 -39.98
CA SER A 154 30.47 -8.26 -40.37
C SER A 154 29.66 -7.47 -39.33
N SER A 155 29.05 -6.35 -39.71
CA SER A 155 28.12 -5.60 -38.85
C SER A 155 26.90 -6.48 -38.58
N GLN A 156 26.93 -7.24 -37.49
CA GLN A 156 25.77 -7.97 -37.03
C GLN A 156 24.88 -7.00 -36.25
N VAL A 157 23.61 -6.91 -36.62
CA VAL A 157 22.63 -6.15 -35.84
C VAL A 157 22.20 -7.02 -34.66
N LEU A 158 22.56 -6.59 -33.46
CA LEU A 158 22.09 -7.21 -32.23
C LEU A 158 20.69 -6.68 -31.92
N LYS A 159 19.82 -7.56 -31.42
CA LYS A 159 18.42 -7.24 -31.14
C LYS A 159 18.03 -7.67 -29.74
N GLY A 160 17.02 -7.01 -29.18
CA GLY A 160 16.43 -7.44 -27.92
C GLY A 160 17.40 -7.42 -26.75
N ARG A 161 17.36 -8.49 -25.96
CA ARG A 161 18.23 -8.66 -24.78
C ARG A 161 19.72 -8.81 -25.14
N GLU A 162 20.06 -9.29 -26.34
CA GLU A 162 21.46 -9.31 -26.80
C GLU A 162 22.01 -7.89 -27.03
N ALA A 163 21.18 -6.97 -27.52
CA ALA A 163 21.57 -5.56 -27.63
C ALA A 163 21.80 -4.95 -26.23
N ILE A 164 20.94 -5.24 -25.26
CA ILE A 164 21.11 -4.77 -23.87
C ILE A 164 22.39 -5.32 -23.25
N LYS A 165 22.65 -6.62 -23.43
CA LYS A 165 23.86 -7.30 -22.94
C LYS A 165 25.13 -6.65 -23.48
N GLU A 166 25.15 -6.33 -24.77
CA GLU A 166 26.29 -5.68 -25.39
C GLU A 166 26.46 -4.22 -24.90
N ILE A 167 25.36 -3.47 -24.74
CA ILE A 167 25.41 -2.11 -24.14
C ILE A 167 25.99 -2.18 -22.72
N TYR A 168 25.48 -3.10 -21.90
CA TYR A 168 25.98 -3.34 -20.55
C TYR A 168 27.47 -3.67 -20.56
N SER A 169 27.90 -4.63 -21.38
CA SER A 169 29.30 -5.04 -21.53
C SER A 169 30.22 -3.85 -21.88
N LYS A 170 29.81 -3.03 -22.85
CA LYS A 170 30.59 -1.85 -23.25
C LYS A 170 30.67 -0.79 -22.14
N ILE A 171 29.57 -0.54 -21.43
CA ILE A 171 29.56 0.38 -20.28
C ILE A 171 30.49 -0.16 -19.19
N ASP A 172 30.38 -1.45 -18.87
CA ASP A 172 31.16 -2.09 -17.83
C ASP A 172 32.67 -2.02 -18.11
N ILE A 173 33.08 -2.40 -19.33
CA ILE A 173 34.47 -2.32 -19.78
C ILE A 173 34.98 -0.88 -19.71
N PHE A 174 34.21 0.09 -20.19
CA PHE A 174 34.62 1.49 -20.22
C PHE A 174 34.78 2.07 -18.81
N CYS A 175 33.87 1.72 -17.90
CA CYS A 175 33.97 2.10 -16.49
C CYS A 175 35.16 1.44 -15.78
N LYS A 176 35.54 0.21 -16.15
CA LYS A 176 36.70 -0.51 -15.59
C LYS A 176 38.03 0.22 -15.85
N TYR A 177 38.17 0.89 -16.99
CA TYR A 177 39.38 1.69 -17.32
C TYR A 177 39.45 3.04 -16.60
N SER A 178 38.47 3.38 -15.75
CA SER A 178 38.56 4.55 -14.88
C SER A 178 39.51 4.24 -13.72
N ASN A 179 40.75 4.75 -13.78
CA ASN A 179 41.78 4.63 -12.72
C ASN A 179 41.25 5.08 -11.35
N GLY A 180 40.64 4.14 -10.62
CA GLY A 180 40.02 4.40 -9.32
C GLY A 180 38.76 5.26 -9.44
N SER A 181 37.62 4.61 -9.70
CA SER A 181 36.47 4.66 -8.79
C SER A 181 35.76 6.03 -8.62
N ARG A 182 36.43 7.11 -8.19
CA ARG A 182 35.88 8.47 -8.00
C ARG A 182 35.26 9.10 -9.26
N LYS A 183 35.47 8.52 -10.44
CA LYS A 183 34.94 9.01 -11.71
C LYS A 183 33.90 8.07 -12.33
N PHE A 184 33.51 6.97 -11.68
CA PHE A 184 32.55 6.00 -12.25
C PHE A 184 31.33 6.70 -12.83
N ASN A 185 30.64 7.54 -12.05
CA ASN A 185 29.44 8.26 -12.49
C ASN A 185 29.71 9.12 -13.74
N LYS A 186 30.89 9.77 -13.82
CA LYS A 186 31.27 10.58 -14.99
C LYS A 186 31.45 9.72 -16.25
N TYR A 187 32.05 8.53 -16.11
CA TYR A 187 32.22 7.61 -17.23
C TYR A 187 30.88 6.97 -17.62
N TYR A 188 30.08 6.57 -16.63
CA TYR A 188 28.72 6.09 -16.85
C TYR A 188 27.89 7.13 -17.61
N ASP A 189 27.81 8.37 -17.12
CA ASP A 189 27.06 9.45 -17.77
C ASP A 189 27.54 9.65 -19.22
N ALA A 190 28.85 9.69 -19.46
CA ALA A 190 29.39 9.84 -20.82
C ALA A 190 29.04 8.66 -21.75
N THR A 191 29.02 7.43 -21.24
CA THR A 191 28.55 6.27 -22.03
C THR A 191 27.04 6.25 -22.20
N HIS A 192 26.30 6.69 -21.19
CA HIS A 192 24.86 6.79 -21.24
C HIS A 192 24.43 7.78 -22.32
N ASP A 193 25.09 8.92 -22.44
CA ASP A 193 24.84 9.91 -23.50
C ASP A 193 24.99 9.30 -24.91
N VAL A 194 25.97 8.39 -25.11
CA VAL A 194 26.16 7.67 -26.38
C VAL A 194 25.02 6.68 -26.64
N TYR A 195 24.54 5.99 -25.61
CA TYR A 195 23.46 4.99 -25.75
C TYR A 195 22.06 5.56 -25.50
N GLN A 196 21.92 6.86 -25.22
CA GLN A 196 20.68 7.47 -24.76
C GLN A 196 19.53 7.27 -25.75
N SER A 197 19.82 7.35 -27.05
CA SER A 197 18.85 7.11 -28.12
C SER A 197 18.31 5.67 -28.12
N TYR A 198 19.06 4.71 -27.56
CA TYR A 198 18.66 3.31 -27.46
C TYR A 198 17.97 3.03 -26.13
N ILE A 199 18.60 3.35 -25.00
CA ILE A 199 18.14 2.93 -23.66
C ILE A 199 17.30 3.98 -22.92
N GLY A 200 17.16 5.18 -23.47
CA GLY A 200 16.40 6.27 -22.84
C GLY A 200 14.93 5.92 -22.65
N HIS A 201 14.27 5.39 -23.69
CA HIS A 201 12.88 4.94 -23.60
C HIS A 201 12.71 3.70 -22.70
N TYR A 202 13.70 2.80 -22.72
CA TYR A 202 13.75 1.63 -21.84
C TYR A 202 13.73 2.04 -20.36
N PHE A 203 14.68 2.89 -19.92
CA PHE A 203 14.67 3.39 -18.54
C PHE A 203 13.48 4.29 -18.23
N GLY A 204 13.05 5.11 -19.18
CA GLY A 204 11.84 5.92 -19.02
C GLY A 204 10.62 5.06 -18.70
N ASN A 205 10.44 3.95 -19.40
CA ASN A 205 9.33 3.04 -19.17
C ASN A 205 9.42 2.34 -17.81
N ILE A 206 10.62 1.86 -17.43
CA ILE A 206 10.85 1.25 -16.10
C ILE A 206 10.48 2.23 -14.98
N TYR A 207 10.92 3.49 -15.08
CA TYR A 207 10.58 4.52 -14.12
C TYR A 207 9.08 4.69 -13.98
N GLN A 208 8.36 4.78 -15.11
CA GLN A 208 6.93 5.03 -15.09
C GLN A 208 6.15 3.86 -14.51
N ILE A 209 6.58 2.60 -14.73
CA ILE A 209 5.95 1.43 -14.11
C ILE A 209 6.17 1.45 -12.59
N LEU A 210 7.40 1.66 -12.13
CA LEU A 210 7.69 1.72 -10.70
C LEU A 210 6.96 2.89 -10.02
N LYS A 211 6.92 4.05 -10.68
CA LYS A 211 6.19 5.21 -10.21
C LYS A 211 4.68 4.95 -10.13
N LEU A 212 4.09 4.33 -11.15
CA LEU A 212 2.68 3.93 -11.15
C LEU A 212 2.34 3.05 -9.95
N ILE A 213 3.19 2.06 -9.65
CA ILE A 213 3.00 1.16 -8.49
C ILE A 213 3.15 1.94 -7.18
N SER A 214 4.20 2.77 -7.04
CA SER A 214 4.48 3.51 -5.80
C SER A 214 3.42 4.56 -5.50
N GLU A 215 2.87 5.25 -6.51
CA GLU A 215 1.90 6.33 -6.31
C GLU A 215 0.43 5.86 -6.26
N SER A 216 0.13 4.62 -6.68
CA SER A 216 -1.25 4.12 -6.69
C SER A 216 -1.82 3.98 -5.27
N LYS A 217 -3.07 4.41 -5.12
CA LYS A 217 -3.89 4.27 -3.90
C LYS A 217 -4.87 3.10 -4.00
N GLU A 218 -5.04 2.57 -5.20
CA GLU A 218 -6.00 1.53 -5.57
C GLU A 218 -5.49 0.13 -5.20
N ILE A 219 -4.16 -0.04 -5.08
CA ILE A 219 -3.53 -1.31 -4.73
C ILE A 219 -3.13 -1.36 -3.25
N LYS A 220 -3.44 -2.47 -2.59
CA LYS A 220 -3.01 -2.75 -1.22
C LYS A 220 -1.59 -3.34 -1.17
N ASP A 221 -1.27 -4.23 -2.10
CA ASP A 221 0.01 -4.93 -2.15
C ASP A 221 0.87 -4.44 -3.32
N LYS A 222 1.61 -3.36 -3.08
CA LYS A 222 2.54 -2.77 -4.07
C LYS A 222 3.70 -3.70 -4.40
N LYS A 223 4.19 -4.45 -3.40
CA LYS A 223 5.34 -5.35 -3.54
C LYS A 223 5.03 -6.52 -4.49
N LYS A 224 3.79 -7.04 -4.50
CA LYS A 224 3.35 -8.02 -5.50
C LYS A 224 3.57 -7.53 -6.92
N TYR A 225 3.13 -6.31 -7.25
CA TYR A 225 3.26 -5.76 -8.61
C TYR A 225 4.71 -5.43 -8.98
N SER A 226 5.48 -4.88 -8.04
CA SER A 226 6.90 -4.63 -8.30
C SER A 226 7.69 -5.92 -8.51
N ASN A 227 7.35 -7.01 -7.80
CA ASN A 227 7.93 -8.34 -8.03
C ASN A 227 7.54 -8.93 -9.39
N LEU A 228 6.28 -8.81 -9.80
CA LEU A 228 5.83 -9.23 -11.15
C LEU A 228 6.60 -8.48 -12.25
N PHE A 229 6.82 -7.18 -12.06
CA PHE A 229 7.60 -6.38 -12.99
C PHE A 229 9.08 -6.79 -12.99
N ARG A 230 9.70 -6.93 -11.80
CA ARG A 230 11.09 -7.37 -11.63
C ARG A 230 11.36 -8.72 -12.28
N ALA A 231 10.40 -9.64 -12.25
CA ALA A 231 10.53 -10.95 -12.87
C ALA A 231 10.70 -10.91 -14.40
N GLN A 232 10.44 -9.77 -15.06
CA GLN A 232 10.67 -9.61 -16.50
C GLN A 232 12.14 -9.32 -16.86
N PHE A 233 12.97 -8.96 -15.88
CA PHE A 233 14.35 -8.50 -16.11
C PHE A 233 15.31 -9.68 -16.17
N SER A 234 16.21 -9.65 -17.16
CA SER A 234 17.39 -10.52 -17.19
C SER A 234 18.45 -10.06 -16.18
N SER A 235 19.46 -10.91 -15.95
CA SER A 235 20.59 -10.56 -15.08
C SER A 235 21.32 -9.31 -15.60
N GLU A 236 21.57 -9.24 -16.90
CA GLU A 236 22.23 -8.12 -17.57
C GLU A 236 21.42 -6.83 -17.47
N GLU A 237 20.09 -6.92 -17.57
CA GLU A 237 19.21 -5.76 -17.38
C GLU A 237 19.23 -5.23 -15.95
N LEU A 238 19.22 -6.12 -14.94
CA LEU A 238 19.36 -5.72 -13.54
C LEU A 238 20.73 -5.08 -13.28
N LYS A 239 21.81 -5.64 -13.84
CA LYS A 239 23.17 -5.08 -13.77
C LYS A 239 23.25 -3.70 -14.44
N LEU A 240 22.62 -3.53 -15.60
CA LEU A 240 22.56 -2.26 -16.31
C LEU A 240 21.74 -1.21 -15.54
N LEU A 241 20.60 -1.60 -14.98
CA LEU A 241 19.78 -0.75 -14.11
C LEU A 241 20.55 -0.33 -12.85
N PHE A 242 21.30 -1.26 -12.25
CA PHE A 242 22.20 -1.00 -11.13
C PHE A 242 23.26 0.04 -11.47
N TYR A 243 23.77 0.11 -12.70
CA TYR A 243 24.64 1.21 -13.11
C TYR A 243 23.86 2.50 -13.34
N HIS A 244 22.67 2.41 -13.96
CA HIS A 244 21.84 3.57 -14.24
C HIS A 244 21.47 4.38 -13.02
N CYS A 245 21.10 3.72 -11.92
CA CYS A 245 20.70 4.44 -10.71
C CYS A 245 21.88 5.15 -10.00
N THR A 246 23.14 4.91 -10.40
CA THR A 246 24.30 5.69 -9.94
C THR A 246 24.57 6.96 -10.77
N GLY A 247 24.05 7.02 -12.01
CA GLY A 247 24.21 8.16 -12.90
C GLY A 247 23.41 9.38 -12.45
N LYS A 248 23.66 10.54 -13.08
CA LYS A 248 22.98 11.81 -12.69
C LYS A 248 21.45 11.73 -12.77
N ILE A 249 20.92 11.07 -13.79
CA ILE A 249 19.46 10.98 -14.00
C ILE A 249 18.85 9.95 -13.04
N GLY A 250 19.47 8.77 -12.93
CA GLY A 250 18.95 7.67 -12.12
C GLY A 250 19.04 7.93 -10.61
N SER A 251 20.10 8.60 -10.14
CA SER A 251 20.30 8.86 -8.71
C SER A 251 19.22 9.74 -8.08
N VAL A 252 18.59 10.63 -8.87
CA VAL A 252 17.58 11.58 -8.35
C VAL A 252 16.18 10.98 -8.30
N LYS A 253 15.80 10.19 -9.31
CA LYS A 253 14.40 9.75 -9.50
C LYS A 253 14.18 8.25 -9.30
N PHE A 254 15.17 7.45 -9.66
CA PHE A 254 15.05 6.00 -9.72
C PHE A 254 15.40 5.32 -8.41
N LYS A 255 16.44 5.84 -7.76
CA LYS A 255 17.05 5.22 -6.59
C LYS A 255 16.05 4.94 -5.48
N SER A 256 15.21 5.93 -5.12
CA SER A 256 14.21 5.78 -4.06
C SER A 256 13.19 4.69 -4.35
N LEU A 257 12.71 4.57 -5.59
CA LEU A 257 11.75 3.54 -6.00
C LEU A 257 12.39 2.14 -5.97
N ILE A 258 13.65 2.05 -6.41
CA ILE A 258 14.40 0.80 -6.39
C ILE A 258 14.66 0.31 -4.96
N GLU A 259 14.96 1.24 -4.05
CA GLU A 259 15.11 0.98 -2.61
C GLU A 259 13.78 0.58 -1.97
N GLU A 260 12.70 1.32 -2.23
CA GLU A 260 11.35 1.02 -1.74
C GLU A 260 10.92 -0.40 -2.09
N PHE A 261 11.16 -0.81 -3.35
CA PHE A 261 10.75 -2.12 -3.84
C PHE A 261 11.79 -3.22 -3.69
N GLN A 262 12.95 -2.94 -3.09
CA GLN A 262 14.06 -3.88 -2.95
C GLN A 262 14.41 -4.56 -4.28
N PHE A 263 14.47 -3.77 -5.35
CA PHE A 263 14.43 -4.28 -6.72
C PHE A 263 15.69 -5.09 -7.10
N PHE A 264 16.78 -4.97 -6.34
CA PHE A 264 18.04 -5.69 -6.56
C PHE A 264 18.18 -6.98 -5.73
N GLU A 265 17.09 -7.49 -5.17
CA GLU A 265 17.07 -8.74 -4.41
C GLU A 265 17.64 -9.96 -5.16
N HIS A 266 17.53 -10.00 -6.49
CA HIS A 266 18.11 -11.06 -7.33
C HIS A 266 19.24 -10.56 -8.22
N LEU A 267 19.88 -9.45 -7.85
CA LEU A 267 21.07 -8.98 -8.53
C LEU A 267 22.21 -9.97 -8.29
N VAL A 268 22.75 -10.54 -9.36
CA VAL A 268 23.94 -11.40 -9.32
C VAL A 268 25.16 -10.54 -9.62
N ILE A 269 26.14 -10.56 -8.73
CA ILE A 269 27.39 -9.82 -8.89
C ILE A 269 28.51 -10.83 -9.05
N GLU A 270 29.34 -10.67 -10.09
CA GLU A 270 30.54 -11.48 -10.24
C GLU A 270 31.68 -10.81 -9.47
N GLU A 271 32.27 -11.50 -8.49
CA GLU A 271 33.32 -10.98 -7.59
C GLU A 271 34.50 -10.30 -8.32
N ILE A 272 34.77 -10.66 -9.57
CA ILE A 272 35.86 -10.11 -10.39
C ILE A 272 35.56 -8.69 -10.91
N ASN A 273 34.30 -8.23 -10.84
CA ASN A 273 33.91 -6.95 -11.40
C ASN A 273 34.21 -5.78 -10.44
N THR A 274 35.30 -5.07 -10.73
CA THR A 274 35.81 -3.92 -9.97
C THR A 274 34.82 -2.75 -9.88
N ASN A 275 33.89 -2.61 -10.83
CA ASN A 275 32.89 -1.55 -10.82
C ASN A 275 31.82 -1.80 -9.76
N PHE A 276 31.26 -3.02 -9.70
CA PHE A 276 30.31 -3.38 -8.64
C PHE A 276 30.94 -3.27 -7.26
N SER A 277 32.15 -3.81 -7.11
CA SER A 277 32.93 -3.68 -5.88
C SER A 277 33.06 -2.22 -5.45
N PHE A 278 33.28 -1.30 -6.40
CA PHE A 278 33.35 0.12 -6.08
C PHE A 278 31.99 0.73 -5.67
N ILE A 279 30.92 0.45 -6.41
CA ILE A 279 29.59 1.00 -6.13
C ILE A 279 29.10 0.52 -4.75
N ILE A 280 29.31 -0.77 -4.44
CA ILE A 280 29.05 -1.37 -3.13
C ILE A 280 29.91 -0.68 -2.05
N ARG A 281 31.22 -0.53 -2.30
CA ARG A 281 32.13 0.15 -1.36
C ARG A 281 31.79 1.61 -1.14
N THR A 282 31.11 2.28 -2.06
CA THR A 282 30.69 3.68 -1.88
C THR A 282 29.32 3.81 -1.25
N SER A 283 28.65 2.69 -0.93
CA SER A 283 27.34 2.66 -0.29
C SER A 283 26.34 3.58 -1.00
N ILE A 284 26.37 3.55 -2.34
CA ILE A 284 25.49 4.40 -3.15
C ILE A 284 24.03 4.02 -2.93
N TYR A 285 23.73 2.75 -2.67
CA TYR A 285 22.38 2.25 -2.35
C TYR A 285 22.23 1.96 -0.86
N ASP A 286 21.03 2.22 -0.34
CA ASP A 286 20.56 1.66 0.93
C ASP A 286 20.52 0.13 0.85
N LEU A 287 20.85 -0.54 1.96
CA LEU A 287 20.83 -2.01 2.05
C LEU A 287 19.46 -2.61 1.70
N ASN A 288 18.38 -1.85 1.95
CA ASN A 288 17.02 -2.24 1.61
C ASN A 288 16.85 -2.52 0.12
N ALA A 289 17.59 -1.85 -0.79
CA ALA A 289 17.53 -2.11 -2.23
C ALA A 289 17.78 -3.59 -2.59
N PHE A 290 18.50 -4.31 -1.73
CA PHE A 290 18.95 -5.67 -1.97
C PHE A 290 18.09 -6.74 -1.26
N GLY A 291 17.07 -6.37 -0.49
CA GLY A 291 16.14 -7.33 0.14
C GLY A 291 16.86 -8.43 0.92
N GLU A 292 16.70 -9.70 0.51
CA GLU A 292 17.33 -10.87 1.12
C GLU A 292 18.62 -11.33 0.42
N ASN A 293 19.22 -10.51 -0.44
CA ASN A 293 20.44 -10.84 -1.17
C ASN A 293 21.66 -10.91 -0.24
N LYS A 294 21.89 -12.08 0.36
CA LYS A 294 22.96 -12.31 1.34
C LYS A 294 24.35 -12.01 0.81
N GLU A 295 24.61 -12.30 -0.47
CA GLU A 295 25.92 -12.10 -1.09
C GLU A 295 26.32 -10.62 -1.08
N VAL A 296 25.40 -9.76 -1.55
CA VAL A 296 25.63 -8.31 -1.58
C VAL A 296 25.63 -7.73 -0.17
N ILE A 297 24.70 -8.17 0.69
CA ILE A 297 24.60 -7.67 2.07
C ILE A 297 25.88 -8.00 2.86
N ASN A 298 26.41 -9.21 2.73
CA ASN A 298 27.67 -9.59 3.38
C ASN A 298 28.84 -8.75 2.84
N SER A 299 28.88 -8.50 1.53
CA SER A 299 29.88 -7.62 0.91
C SER A 299 29.87 -6.19 1.48
N TYR A 300 28.68 -5.67 1.82
CA TYR A 300 28.54 -4.38 2.51
C TYR A 300 29.02 -4.45 3.97
N LYS A 301 28.67 -5.51 4.71
CA LYS A 301 29.07 -5.69 6.12
C LYS A 301 30.57 -5.87 6.29
N GLU A 302 31.20 -6.70 5.45
CA GLU A 302 32.66 -6.89 5.45
C GLU A 302 33.43 -5.57 5.25
N LYS A 303 32.85 -4.61 4.53
CA LYS A 303 33.43 -3.27 4.36
C LYS A 303 33.28 -2.43 5.63
N GLU A 304 32.13 -2.48 6.31
CA GLU A 304 31.98 -1.81 7.62
C GLU A 304 33.02 -2.35 8.61
N ASP A 305 33.18 -3.68 8.67
CA ASP A 305 34.16 -4.33 9.55
C ASP A 305 35.60 -3.95 9.20
N LYS A 306 36.01 -4.04 7.92
CA LYS A 306 37.35 -3.61 7.48
C LYS A 306 37.59 -2.11 7.66
N GLY A 307 36.56 -1.28 7.51
CA GLY A 307 36.62 0.16 7.74
C GLY A 307 36.85 0.49 9.21
N GLN A 308 36.15 -0.19 10.11
CA GLN A 308 36.36 -0.11 11.55
C GLN A 308 37.75 -0.62 11.91
N GLU A 309 38.17 -1.77 11.41
CA GLU A 309 39.49 -2.37 11.69
C GLU A 309 40.64 -1.49 11.20
N ASN A 310 40.54 -0.87 10.02
CA ASN A 310 41.52 0.11 9.55
C ASN A 310 41.58 1.37 10.42
N ARG A 311 40.42 1.86 10.89
CA ARG A 311 40.37 3.00 11.82
C ARG A 311 41.05 2.64 13.13
N ILE A 312 40.79 1.44 13.67
CA ILE A 312 41.45 0.94 14.88
C ILE A 312 42.96 0.80 14.67
N ASN A 313 43.41 0.20 13.56
CA ASN A 313 44.83 0.10 13.23
C ASN A 313 45.51 1.47 13.15
N HIS A 314 44.84 2.48 12.59
CA HIS A 314 45.36 3.85 12.59
C HIS A 314 45.44 4.44 14.01
N LEU A 315 44.46 4.19 14.88
CA LEU A 315 44.53 4.60 16.29
C LEU A 315 45.69 3.92 17.02
N LEU A 316 45.94 2.63 16.76
CA LEU A 316 47.07 1.87 17.29
C LEU A 316 48.42 2.38 16.75
N GLU A 317 48.50 2.78 15.48
CA GLU A 317 49.70 3.42 14.92
C GLU A 317 49.94 4.83 15.49
N TYR A 318 48.86 5.59 15.71
CA TYR A 318 48.92 6.92 16.28
C TYR A 318 49.42 6.89 17.73
N GLU A 319 48.96 5.91 18.51
CA GLU A 319 49.47 5.63 19.86
C GLU A 319 50.99 5.53 19.92
N ASN A 320 51.59 4.80 18.97
CA ASN A 320 53.04 4.59 18.96
C ASN A 320 53.83 5.90 18.75
N LYS A 321 53.16 6.98 18.33
CA LYS A 321 53.78 8.26 17.98
C LYS A 321 53.34 9.42 18.89
N HIS A 322 52.19 9.32 19.56
CA HIS A 322 51.61 10.43 20.34
C HIS A 322 50.87 9.92 21.59
N PRO A 323 50.84 10.71 22.68
CA PRO A 323 49.97 10.42 23.81
C PRO A 323 48.49 10.46 23.38
N MET A 324 47.74 9.42 23.69
CA MET A 324 46.31 9.35 23.38
C MET A 324 45.46 10.08 24.42
N ASP A 325 44.35 10.67 23.97
CA ASP A 325 43.30 11.16 24.85
C ASP A 325 42.35 10.03 25.29
N LEU A 326 41.50 10.33 26.27
CA LEU A 326 40.58 9.35 26.84
C LEU A 326 39.49 8.92 25.85
N ASP A 327 39.10 9.77 24.89
CA ASP A 327 38.11 9.42 23.85
C ASP A 327 38.65 8.35 22.90
N THR A 328 39.90 8.50 22.47
CA THR A 328 40.61 7.53 21.65
C THR A 328 40.76 6.19 22.36
N ILE A 329 41.11 6.22 23.66
CA ILE A 329 41.18 5.00 24.48
C ILE A 329 39.80 4.35 24.63
N ASN A 330 38.73 5.12 24.79
CA ASN A 330 37.37 4.58 24.86
C ASN A 330 36.95 3.90 23.54
N GLN A 331 37.32 4.45 22.39
CA GLN A 331 37.07 3.83 21.08
C GLN A 331 37.80 2.48 20.95
N LEU A 332 39.04 2.39 21.41
CA LEU A 332 39.82 1.15 21.42
C LEU A 332 39.26 0.12 22.42
N LEU A 333 38.89 0.56 23.64
CA LEU A 333 38.27 -0.30 24.64
C LEU A 333 36.98 -0.94 24.13
N LYS A 334 36.13 -0.15 23.46
CA LYS A 334 34.90 -0.67 22.85
C LYS A 334 35.19 -1.75 21.80
N HIS A 335 36.17 -1.51 20.94
CA HIS A 335 36.57 -2.49 19.93
C HIS A 335 37.10 -3.80 20.54
N PHE A 336 38.00 -3.72 21.52
CA PHE A 336 38.56 -4.92 22.16
C PHE A 336 37.52 -5.66 23.03
N PHE A 337 36.54 -4.94 23.57
CA PHE A 337 35.39 -5.53 24.26
C PHE A 337 34.54 -6.37 23.30
N GLU A 338 34.16 -5.81 22.15
CA GLU A 338 33.39 -6.52 21.12
C GLU A 338 34.15 -7.74 20.56
N LYS A 339 35.49 -7.66 20.46
CA LYS A 339 36.36 -8.77 20.02
C LYS A 339 36.71 -9.78 21.11
N LYS A 340 36.31 -9.54 22.36
CA LYS A 340 36.65 -10.36 23.54
C LYS A 340 38.16 -10.54 23.75
N ASP A 341 38.96 -9.52 23.42
CA ASP A 341 40.42 -9.54 23.60
C ASP A 341 40.79 -9.06 25.02
N ILE A 342 40.90 -10.01 25.95
CA ILE A 342 41.13 -9.76 27.37
C ILE A 342 42.48 -9.09 27.64
N GLU A 343 43.54 -9.45 26.89
CA GLU A 343 44.88 -8.90 27.11
C GLU A 343 44.92 -7.42 26.73
N LYS A 344 44.36 -7.09 25.56
CA LYS A 344 44.27 -5.70 25.10
C LYS A 344 43.35 -4.89 26.01
N LEU A 345 42.21 -5.44 26.44
CA LEU A 345 41.35 -4.77 27.42
C LEU A 345 42.11 -4.39 28.69
N LYS A 346 42.85 -5.31 29.30
CA LYS A 346 43.66 -5.03 30.50
C LYS A 346 44.68 -3.92 30.25
N GLU A 347 45.34 -3.94 29.10
CA GLU A 347 46.33 -2.94 28.70
C GLU A 347 45.72 -1.52 28.59
N TYR A 348 44.61 -1.38 27.86
CA TYR A 348 43.99 -0.08 27.63
C TYR A 348 43.23 0.46 28.85
N ILE A 349 42.72 -0.42 29.71
CA ILE A 349 42.14 -0.04 31.00
C ILE A 349 43.21 0.62 31.89
N GLN A 350 44.40 0.03 31.98
CA GLN A 350 45.51 0.63 32.76
C GLN A 350 45.95 1.98 32.18
N LYS A 351 45.93 2.14 30.85
CA LYS A 351 46.23 3.42 30.20
C LYS A 351 45.17 4.48 30.52
N ALA A 352 43.88 4.12 30.45
CA ALA A 352 42.78 5.00 30.86
C ALA A 352 42.94 5.45 32.32
N GLU A 353 43.20 4.51 33.24
CA GLU A 353 43.39 4.82 34.67
C GLU A 353 44.59 5.74 34.93
N LYS A 354 45.69 5.60 34.17
CA LYS A 354 46.86 6.50 34.29
C LYS A 354 46.55 7.92 33.85
N ILE A 355 45.75 8.10 32.79
CA ILE A 355 45.33 9.43 32.32
C ILE A 355 44.38 10.06 33.35
N ILE A 356 43.39 9.30 33.83
CA ILE A 356 42.44 9.76 34.85
C ILE A 356 43.17 10.22 36.12
N LYS A 357 44.17 9.45 36.60
CA LYS A 357 45.00 9.83 37.77
C LYS A 357 45.92 11.03 37.54
N LYS A 358 46.24 11.35 36.28
CA LYS A 358 47.14 12.47 35.92
C LYS A 358 46.37 13.80 35.80
N ASP A 359 45.09 13.74 35.40
CA ASP A 359 44.18 14.88 35.24
C ASP A 359 43.33 15.19 36.50
N ASP A 360 43.78 14.74 37.68
CA ASP A 360 43.17 14.91 39.02
C ASP A 360 42.93 16.38 39.47
N LYS A 361 42.98 17.36 38.57
CA LYS A 361 42.56 18.75 38.85
C LYS A 361 41.38 19.27 38.05
N VAL A 362 40.92 18.64 36.96
CA VAL A 362 39.62 18.98 36.34
C VAL A 362 39.11 17.77 35.54
N ILE A 363 38.39 16.85 36.16
CA ILE A 363 37.55 15.90 35.40
C ILE A 363 36.40 16.71 34.81
N HIS A 364 36.54 17.15 33.55
CA HIS A 364 35.46 17.81 32.84
C HIS A 364 34.29 16.80 32.69
N PRO A 365 33.02 17.17 32.97
CA PRO A 365 31.88 16.24 32.99
C PRO A 365 31.63 15.45 31.70
N ASN A 366 32.26 15.84 30.58
CA ASN A 366 32.13 15.20 29.28
C ASN A 366 33.06 13.98 29.10
N TYR A 367 34.02 13.73 29.99
CA TYR A 367 35.01 12.64 29.86
C TYR A 367 34.58 11.30 30.49
N THR A 368 33.34 11.19 30.98
CA THR A 368 32.85 10.05 31.77
C THR A 368 31.85 9.16 31.01
N ASN A 369 32.11 8.82 29.74
CA ASN A 369 31.06 8.31 28.84
C ASN A 369 31.25 6.92 28.20
N PHE A 370 32.14 6.06 28.68
CA PHE A 370 32.05 4.61 28.35
C PHE A 370 32.74 3.71 29.38
N TYR A 371 34.00 3.98 29.74
CA TYR A 371 34.73 3.20 30.76
C TYR A 371 33.98 3.12 32.10
N SER A 372 33.39 4.23 32.54
CA SER A 372 32.54 4.32 33.73
C SER A 372 31.22 3.53 33.60
N SER A 373 30.65 3.43 32.40
CA SER A 373 29.37 2.77 32.16
C SER A 373 29.49 1.25 31.97
N ILE A 374 30.58 0.77 31.35
CA ILE A 374 30.79 -0.66 31.09
C ILE A 374 31.73 -1.35 32.08
N LYS A 375 32.31 -0.63 33.06
CA LYS A 375 33.20 -1.23 34.08
C LYS A 375 32.54 -2.43 34.77
N GLY A 376 31.27 -2.29 35.14
CA GLY A 376 30.49 -3.37 35.73
C GLY A 376 30.24 -4.54 34.76
N GLU A 377 29.94 -4.24 33.50
CA GLU A 377 29.72 -5.24 32.45
C GLU A 377 31.00 -6.02 32.13
N ILE A 378 32.16 -5.36 32.10
CA ILE A 378 33.48 -6.02 31.93
C ILE A 378 33.79 -6.91 33.14
N GLU A 379 33.55 -6.43 34.36
CA GLU A 379 33.77 -7.22 35.59
C GLU A 379 32.86 -8.46 35.68
N GLU A 380 31.64 -8.35 35.14
CA GLU A 380 30.66 -9.44 35.09
C GLU A 380 30.96 -10.46 33.98
N GLU A 381 31.28 -10.00 32.76
CA GLU A 381 31.57 -10.88 31.61
C GLU A 381 33.00 -11.44 31.62
N PHE A 382 33.95 -10.73 32.26
CA PHE A 382 35.37 -11.11 32.35
C PHE A 382 35.93 -10.93 33.79
N PRO A 383 35.61 -11.83 34.73
CA PRO A 383 35.97 -11.70 36.16
C PRO A 383 37.48 -11.70 36.45
N GLU A 384 38.32 -12.05 35.46
CA GLU A 384 39.79 -11.98 35.52
C GLU A 384 40.34 -10.56 35.31
N ILE A 385 39.51 -9.61 34.92
CA ILE A 385 39.85 -8.20 34.79
C ILE A 385 39.36 -7.50 36.07
N LYS A 386 40.28 -7.12 36.97
CA LYS A 386 39.96 -6.29 38.14
C LYS A 386 40.46 -4.85 37.92
N PRO A 387 39.66 -3.96 37.32
CA PRO A 387 40.05 -2.57 37.19
C PRO A 387 40.20 -1.92 38.56
N SER A 388 41.24 -1.11 38.74
CA SER A 388 41.48 -0.49 40.04
C SER A 388 40.43 0.60 40.28
N SER A 389 39.66 0.47 41.36
CA SER A 389 38.68 1.50 41.75
C SER A 389 39.38 2.85 41.86
N PRO A 390 39.00 3.88 41.09
CA PRO A 390 39.41 5.23 41.43
C PRO A 390 38.76 5.50 42.78
N LYS A 391 39.56 5.79 43.80
CA LYS A 391 39.02 6.42 45.00
C LYS A 391 38.57 7.81 44.57
N LEU A 392 37.27 7.96 44.30
CA LEU A 392 36.61 9.25 44.34
C LEU A 392 36.83 9.79 45.75
N GLN A 393 37.69 10.80 45.88
CA GLN A 393 37.72 11.69 47.04
C GLN A 393 37.02 12.99 46.68
#